data_AF-A0AAU4XY38-F1
#
_entry.id   AF-A0AAU4XY38-F1
#
_cell.length_a   1.000
_cell.length_b   1.000
_cell.length_c   1.000
_cell.angle_alpha   90.00
_cell.angle_beta   90.00
_cell.angle_gamma   90.00
#
_symmetry.space_group_name_H-M   'P 1'
#
loop_
_entity.id
_entity.type
_entity.pdbx_description
1 polymer ?
#
loop_
_entity_poly.entity_id
_entity_poly.type
_entity_poly.pdbx_seq_one_letter_code
_entity_poly.pdbx_strand_id
1 'polypeptide(L)'
;MCGRYAASRRPEDLAGVFEIERWEPEETLQPDYNVAPTKEVYAVLDRPLKDAGDKRPVRQLRKLKWGLVPSWVKTPEGGARLINARAETVHEKPSYRRAFATRRCVLPADGYYEWVTGVQERDLEVEGKKKRPRKQPYFVLPADGSVFAMAGLYEFWRDRTLPDDHPQAWWVTCSVITTEAETSPLALAPAEGPHALADIHPRMPLMLTPDRWDAWLDPARTDVDDLRSLLEPPPAGLMRAYPVSTAVSNVRNNGAELLKELEGPEEGTLF
;
A
#
# COMPACT_ATOMS: atom_id res chain seq x y z
N MET A 1 10.82 -0.83 0.37
CA MET A 1 9.86 0.27 0.63
C MET A 1 8.79 -0.03 -0.37
N CYS A 2 7.55 -0.28 0.05
CA CYS A 2 6.53 -0.83 -0.84
C CYS A 2 6.25 0.11 -2.03
N GLY A 3 6.65 -0.32 -3.22
CA GLY A 3 6.50 0.43 -4.46
C GLY A 3 5.69 -0.30 -5.52
N ARG A 4 5.12 -1.46 -5.16
CA ARG A 4 4.26 -2.25 -6.04
C ARG A 4 3.36 -3.17 -5.24
N TYR A 5 2.11 -3.31 -5.66
CA TYR A 5 1.20 -4.29 -5.11
C TYR A 5 0.18 -4.76 -6.14
N ALA A 6 -0.63 -5.75 -5.79
CA ALA A 6 -1.77 -6.19 -6.61
C ALA A 6 -3.08 -5.84 -5.89
N ALA A 7 -4.05 -5.35 -6.65
CA ALA A 7 -5.41 -5.07 -6.21
C ALA A 7 -6.37 -5.47 -7.33
N SER A 8 -6.79 -6.74 -7.28
CA SER A 8 -7.64 -7.39 -8.28
C SER A 8 -9.08 -7.60 -7.81
N ARG A 9 -9.34 -7.44 -6.50
CA ARG A 9 -10.66 -7.62 -5.89
C ARG A 9 -11.67 -6.60 -6.42
N ARG A 10 -12.91 -7.06 -6.63
CA ARG A 10 -14.00 -6.21 -7.09
C ARG A 10 -14.58 -5.41 -5.92
N PRO A 11 -15.25 -4.27 -6.18
CA PRO A 11 -15.95 -3.52 -5.14
C PRO A 11 -16.80 -4.41 -4.25
N GLU A 12 -17.61 -5.31 -4.81
CA GLU A 12 -18.55 -6.17 -4.08
C GLU A 12 -17.86 -7.05 -3.04
N ASP A 13 -16.70 -7.60 -3.40
CA ASP A 13 -15.91 -8.41 -2.50
C ASP A 13 -15.34 -7.54 -1.37
N LEU A 14 -14.91 -6.31 -1.69
CA LEU A 14 -14.42 -5.35 -0.69
C LEU A 14 -15.53 -4.81 0.22
N ALA A 15 -16.75 -4.60 -0.26
CA ALA A 15 -17.85 -4.17 0.62
C ALA A 15 -18.23 -5.24 1.63
N GLY A 16 -18.25 -6.51 1.21
CA GLY A 16 -18.49 -7.60 2.14
C GLY A 16 -17.41 -7.69 3.21
N VAL A 17 -16.13 -7.51 2.84
CA VAL A 17 -15.00 -7.63 3.77
C VAL A 17 -14.91 -6.45 4.74
N PHE A 18 -15.10 -5.22 4.26
CA PHE A 18 -14.92 -4.01 5.08
C PHE A 18 -16.23 -3.40 5.60
N GLU A 19 -17.38 -4.01 5.33
CA GLU A 19 -18.70 -3.48 5.72
C GLU A 19 -18.97 -2.08 5.11
N ILE A 20 -18.73 -1.96 3.81
CA ILE A 20 -18.83 -0.67 3.12
C ILE A 20 -20.30 -0.28 2.92
N GLU A 21 -20.68 0.88 3.43
CA GLU A 21 -22.04 1.43 3.30
C GLU A 21 -22.23 2.20 1.98
N ARG A 22 -21.15 2.74 1.41
CA ARG A 22 -21.22 3.56 0.18
C ARG A 22 -20.01 3.35 -0.75
N TRP A 23 -20.28 3.14 -2.03
CA TRP A 23 -19.31 3.36 -3.11
C TRP A 23 -20.03 4.00 -4.30
N GLU A 24 -19.27 4.49 -5.29
CA GLU A 24 -19.82 4.95 -6.57
C GLU A 24 -19.45 3.94 -7.68
N PRO A 25 -20.43 3.31 -8.37
CA PRO A 25 -20.13 2.37 -9.46
C PRO A 25 -19.28 2.97 -10.58
N GLU A 26 -19.35 4.28 -10.81
CA GLU A 26 -18.56 5.01 -11.80
C GLU A 26 -17.08 5.15 -11.39
N GLU A 27 -16.77 4.98 -10.09
CA GLU A 27 -15.40 4.92 -9.56
C GLU A 27 -14.80 3.50 -9.67
N THR A 28 -15.49 2.54 -10.30
CA THR A 28 -15.01 1.14 -10.41
C THR A 28 -13.70 1.04 -11.21
N LEU A 29 -12.67 0.54 -10.54
CA LEU A 29 -11.38 0.16 -11.10
C LEU A 29 -11.40 -1.26 -11.68
N GLN A 30 -10.65 -1.45 -12.77
CA GLN A 30 -10.34 -2.78 -13.29
C GLN A 30 -9.32 -3.48 -12.39
N PRO A 31 -9.30 -4.82 -12.35
CA PRO A 31 -8.25 -5.57 -11.66
C PRO A 31 -6.85 -5.15 -12.12
N ASP A 32 -5.97 -4.87 -11.16
CA ASP A 32 -4.59 -4.47 -11.42
C ASP A 32 -3.63 -5.34 -10.60
N TYR A 33 -2.93 -6.23 -11.29
CA TYR A 33 -1.97 -7.17 -10.70
C TYR A 33 -0.59 -6.53 -10.55
N ASN A 34 -0.39 -5.27 -10.97
CA ASN A 34 0.88 -4.59 -10.96
C ASN A 34 0.71 -3.08 -10.69
N VAL A 35 0.06 -2.74 -9.57
CA VAL A 35 -0.24 -1.38 -9.15
C VAL A 35 1.04 -0.62 -8.83
N ALA A 36 1.38 0.37 -9.64
CA ALA A 36 2.53 1.24 -9.47
C ALA A 36 2.12 2.63 -8.90
N PRO A 37 3.08 3.39 -8.34
CA PRO A 37 2.86 4.79 -7.95
C PRO A 37 2.13 5.60 -9.02
N THR A 38 1.32 6.56 -8.57
CA THR A 38 0.48 7.48 -9.36
C THR A 38 -0.75 6.88 -10.02
N LYS A 39 -0.93 5.56 -9.98
CA LYS A 39 -2.19 4.92 -10.38
C LYS A 39 -3.33 5.28 -9.41
N GLU A 40 -4.55 5.17 -9.90
CA GLU A 40 -5.77 5.21 -9.09
C GLU A 40 -5.97 3.86 -8.40
N VAL A 41 -6.36 3.89 -7.13
CA VAL A 41 -6.44 2.73 -6.23
C VAL A 41 -7.66 2.89 -5.33
N TYR A 42 -8.22 1.78 -4.86
CA TYR A 42 -9.27 1.86 -3.85
C TYR A 42 -8.69 2.25 -2.48
N ALA A 43 -9.47 3.00 -1.73
CA ALA A 43 -9.26 3.27 -0.32
C ALA A 43 -10.59 3.15 0.43
N VAL A 44 -10.56 2.44 1.55
CA VAL A 44 -11.66 2.39 2.51
C VAL A 44 -11.44 3.50 3.53
N LEU A 45 -12.46 4.34 3.76
CA LEU A 45 -12.40 5.45 4.71
C LEU A 45 -13.76 5.72 5.33
N ASP A 46 -13.77 6.21 6.57
CA ASP A 46 -14.99 6.65 7.23
C ASP A 46 -15.10 8.17 7.14
N ARG A 47 -16.20 8.67 6.57
CA ARG A 47 -16.42 10.11 6.43
C ARG A 47 -17.91 10.46 6.40
N PRO A 48 -18.33 11.60 6.95
CA PRO A 48 -19.67 12.14 6.73
C PRO A 48 -19.92 12.43 5.25
N LEU A 49 -21.14 12.14 4.77
CA LEU A 49 -21.55 12.52 3.42
C LEU A 49 -21.76 14.03 3.34
N LYS A 50 -21.27 14.65 2.26
CA LYS A 50 -21.21 16.11 2.09
C LYS A 50 -22.59 16.77 2.27
N ASP A 51 -23.62 16.14 1.72
CA ASP A 51 -24.98 16.69 1.63
C ASP A 51 -26.00 15.93 2.47
N ALA A 52 -25.55 15.01 3.33
CA ALA A 52 -26.44 14.36 4.30
C ALA A 52 -26.78 15.31 5.46
N GLY A 53 -28.06 15.26 5.89
CA GLY A 53 -28.54 15.96 7.08
C GLY A 53 -27.94 15.38 8.38
N ASP A 54 -27.68 14.08 8.40
CA ASP A 54 -26.88 13.43 9.43
C ASP A 54 -25.38 13.56 9.09
N LYS A 55 -24.57 13.98 10.07
CA LYS A 55 -23.11 14.09 9.97
C LYS A 55 -22.37 12.89 10.55
N ARG A 56 -23.07 11.78 10.86
CA ARG A 56 -22.43 10.51 11.18
C ARG A 56 -21.47 10.10 10.04
N PRO A 57 -20.22 9.71 10.36
CA PRO A 57 -19.35 9.06 9.39
C PRO A 57 -19.97 7.76 8.88
N VAL A 58 -19.90 7.54 7.58
CA VAL A 58 -20.24 6.26 6.95
C VAL A 58 -18.99 5.67 6.32
N ARG A 59 -18.90 4.35 6.29
CA ARG A 59 -17.78 3.65 5.64
C ARG A 59 -17.91 3.67 4.13
N GLN A 60 -16.88 4.13 3.44
CA GLN A 60 -16.89 4.37 2.00
C GLN A 60 -15.75 3.65 1.30
N LEU A 61 -16.01 3.08 0.12
CA LEU A 61 -14.97 2.73 -0.86
C LEU A 61 -14.80 3.89 -1.82
N ARG A 62 -13.61 4.47 -1.88
CA ARG A 62 -13.29 5.61 -2.74
C ARG A 62 -12.11 5.32 -3.64
N LYS A 63 -12.12 5.89 -4.84
CA LYS A 63 -10.97 5.88 -5.74
C LYS A 63 -10.03 7.05 -5.45
N LEU A 64 -8.79 6.75 -5.07
CA LEU A 64 -7.74 7.74 -4.75
C LEU A 64 -6.51 7.56 -5.64
N LYS A 65 -5.70 8.61 -5.80
CA LYS A 65 -4.41 8.51 -6.50
C LYS A 65 -3.26 8.19 -5.53
N TRP A 66 -2.50 7.13 -5.79
CA TRP A 66 -1.37 6.75 -4.93
C TRP A 66 -0.14 7.64 -5.14
N GLY A 67 0.25 8.38 -4.11
CA GLY A 67 1.28 9.43 -4.16
C GLY A 67 0.72 10.73 -3.60
N LEU A 68 0.84 10.88 -2.28
CA LEU A 68 0.17 11.93 -1.52
C LEU A 68 0.64 13.33 -1.92
N VAL A 69 -0.31 14.25 -2.10
CA VAL A 69 -0.06 15.67 -2.35
C VAL A 69 -0.52 16.46 -1.12
N PRO A 70 0.40 17.05 -0.32
CA PRO A 70 0.02 17.79 0.87
C PRO A 70 -0.87 18.99 0.52
N SER A 71 -1.90 19.27 1.32
CA SER A 71 -2.91 20.30 1.00
C SER A 71 -2.36 21.73 0.80
N TRP A 72 -1.12 21.99 1.26
CA TRP A 72 -0.49 23.31 1.27
C TRP A 72 0.48 23.56 0.11
N VAL A 73 0.85 22.53 -0.66
CA VAL A 73 1.77 22.73 -1.80
C VAL A 73 1.08 23.46 -2.95
N LYS A 74 1.85 24.24 -3.72
CA LYS A 74 1.32 25.04 -4.84
C LYS A 74 1.07 24.20 -6.09
N THR A 75 1.86 23.16 -6.31
CA THR A 75 1.77 22.25 -7.46
C THR A 75 1.67 20.80 -6.95
N PRO A 76 1.07 19.88 -7.72
CA PRO A 76 0.99 18.46 -7.33
C PRO A 76 2.30 17.71 -7.56
N GLU A 77 3.33 18.41 -8.05
CA GLU A 77 4.65 17.86 -8.34
C GLU A 77 5.30 17.32 -7.05
N GLY A 78 5.97 16.18 -7.18
CA GLY A 78 6.59 15.51 -6.03
C GLY A 78 5.67 14.57 -5.26
N GLY A 79 4.36 14.56 -5.51
CA GLY A 79 3.44 13.59 -4.88
C GLY A 79 3.83 12.14 -5.11
N ALA A 80 4.40 11.82 -6.29
CA ALA A 80 4.94 10.49 -6.61
C ALA A 80 6.11 10.04 -5.69
N ARG A 81 6.73 10.96 -4.94
CA ARG A 81 7.76 10.64 -3.93
C ARG A 81 7.17 10.38 -2.55
N LEU A 82 5.90 10.73 -2.32
CA LEU A 82 5.19 10.59 -1.04
C LEU A 82 4.22 9.39 -1.07
N ILE A 83 4.64 8.31 -1.73
CA ILE A 83 3.88 7.06 -1.83
C ILE A 83 3.87 6.26 -0.51
N ASN A 84 4.86 6.50 0.36
CA ASN A 84 5.00 5.86 1.64
C ASN A 84 5.25 6.88 2.76
N ALA A 85 4.63 6.67 3.90
CA ALA A 85 4.88 7.35 5.16
C ALA A 85 5.47 6.36 6.18
N ARG A 86 6.48 6.78 6.94
CA ARG A 86 7.10 5.92 7.97
C ARG A 86 6.33 6.03 9.28
N ALA A 87 5.86 4.91 9.83
CA ALA A 87 5.08 4.85 11.07
C ALA A 87 5.75 5.63 12.22
N GLU A 88 7.07 5.58 12.30
CA GLU A 88 7.89 6.20 13.36
C GLU A 88 7.81 7.73 13.35
N THR A 89 7.55 8.35 12.19
CA THR A 89 7.63 9.82 12.03
C THR A 89 6.38 10.43 11.40
N VAL A 90 5.38 9.62 11.07
CA VAL A 90 4.16 10.04 10.35
C VAL A 90 3.40 11.15 11.07
N HIS A 91 3.43 11.14 12.40
CA HIS A 91 2.78 12.10 13.28
C HIS A 91 3.52 13.45 13.37
N GLU A 92 4.78 13.53 12.96
CA GLU A 92 5.61 14.74 13.07
C GLU A 92 5.78 15.45 11.71
N LYS A 93 5.92 14.66 10.64
CA LYS A 93 6.27 15.19 9.30
C LYS A 93 5.18 16.11 8.76
N PRO A 94 5.51 17.33 8.30
CA PRO A 94 4.52 18.29 7.78
C PRO A 94 3.64 17.75 6.65
N SER A 95 4.18 16.86 5.82
CA SER A 95 3.43 16.22 4.72
C SER A 95 2.34 15.26 5.19
N TYR A 96 2.42 14.74 6.42
CA TYR A 96 1.59 13.63 6.89
C TYR A 96 0.82 13.94 8.18
N ARG A 97 1.38 14.70 9.12
CA ARG A 97 0.83 14.86 10.48
C ARG A 97 -0.64 15.26 10.53
N ARG A 98 -1.11 16.10 9.60
CA ARG A 98 -2.50 16.54 9.56
C ARG A 98 -3.43 15.44 9.03
N ALA A 99 -2.97 14.70 8.02
CA ALA A 99 -3.69 13.55 7.49
C ALA A 99 -3.70 12.40 8.52
N PHE A 100 -2.59 12.16 9.22
CA PHE A 100 -2.52 11.18 10.29
C PHE A 100 -3.58 11.41 11.37
N ALA A 101 -3.82 12.67 11.75
CA ALA A 101 -4.80 12.99 12.79
C ALA A 101 -6.26 12.84 12.37
N THR A 102 -6.61 13.00 11.08
CA THR A 102 -8.04 13.13 10.67
C THR A 102 -8.42 12.52 9.31
N ARG A 103 -7.46 11.98 8.56
CA ARG A 103 -7.65 11.46 7.19
C ARG A 103 -6.86 10.18 6.99
N ARG A 104 -7.30 9.16 7.72
CA ARG A 104 -6.79 7.79 7.65
C ARG A 104 -7.67 6.95 6.75
N CYS A 105 -7.06 5.99 6.06
CA CYS A 105 -7.75 5.04 5.21
C CYS A 105 -7.10 3.66 5.32
N VAL A 106 -7.79 2.65 4.80
CA VAL A 106 -7.20 1.34 4.50
C VAL A 106 -7.06 1.23 2.99
N LEU A 107 -5.89 0.81 2.50
CA LEU A 107 -5.63 0.52 1.10
C LEU A 107 -5.65 -1.00 0.91
N PRO A 108 -6.76 -1.58 0.41
CA PRO A 108 -6.86 -3.02 0.23
C PRO A 108 -5.99 -3.50 -0.93
N ALA A 109 -5.31 -4.62 -0.72
CA ALA A 109 -4.51 -5.31 -1.73
C ALA A 109 -4.68 -6.83 -1.61
N ASP A 110 -4.36 -7.55 -2.67
CA ASP A 110 -4.15 -9.00 -2.62
C ASP A 110 -2.83 -9.34 -1.90
N GLY A 111 -1.87 -8.43 -1.99
CA GLY A 111 -0.51 -8.53 -1.45
C GLY A 111 0.40 -7.53 -2.16
N TYR A 112 1.65 -7.42 -1.72
CA TYR A 112 2.63 -6.49 -2.27
C TYR A 112 3.86 -7.20 -2.83
N TYR A 113 4.56 -6.55 -3.76
CA TYR A 113 5.83 -7.07 -4.29
C TYR A 113 7.01 -6.35 -3.65
N GLU A 114 8.08 -7.10 -3.43
CA GLU A 114 9.38 -6.55 -3.04
C GLU A 114 10.53 -7.36 -3.65
N TRP A 115 11.67 -6.73 -3.88
CA TRP A 115 12.74 -7.28 -4.72
C TRP A 115 13.99 -7.62 -3.91
N VAL A 116 14.30 -8.90 -3.82
CA VAL A 116 15.54 -9.42 -3.19
C VAL A 116 16.69 -9.29 -4.18
N THR A 117 17.84 -8.78 -3.73
CA THR A 117 19.03 -8.66 -4.58
C THR A 117 19.83 -9.96 -4.50
N GLY A 118 20.05 -10.62 -5.65
CA GLY A 118 20.88 -11.83 -5.72
C GLY A 118 22.37 -11.53 -5.57
N VAL A 119 23.18 -12.49 -5.14
CA VAL A 119 24.63 -12.28 -4.90
C VAL A 119 25.52 -12.48 -6.12
N GLN A 120 25.07 -13.26 -7.11
CA GLN A 120 25.87 -13.63 -8.28
C GLN A 120 26.33 -12.44 -9.16
N GLU A 121 25.78 -11.24 -8.95
CA GLU A 121 26.14 -10.05 -9.71
C GLU A 121 27.10 -9.09 -9.01
N ARG A 122 27.45 -9.35 -7.74
CA ARG A 122 28.62 -8.69 -7.13
C ARG A 122 29.93 -9.14 -7.80
N ASP A 123 29.94 -10.35 -8.36
CA ASP A 123 31.12 -10.91 -9.03
C ASP A 123 31.20 -10.55 -10.53
N LEU A 124 30.06 -10.20 -11.17
CA LEU A 124 30.00 -9.80 -12.59
C LEU A 124 30.34 -8.31 -12.84
N GLU A 125 30.46 -7.49 -11.79
CA GLU A 125 31.00 -6.12 -11.90
C GLU A 125 32.50 -6.08 -12.24
N VAL A 126 33.20 -7.22 -12.13
CA VAL A 126 34.63 -7.35 -12.46
C VAL A 126 34.92 -7.19 -13.96
N GLU A 127 33.91 -7.31 -14.84
CA GLU A 127 34.08 -7.19 -16.31
C GLU A 127 33.58 -5.85 -16.92
N GLY A 128 33.35 -4.81 -16.09
CA GLY A 128 33.11 -3.45 -16.60
C GLY A 128 31.77 -3.21 -17.31
N LYS A 129 30.85 -4.17 -17.30
CA LYS A 129 29.46 -3.96 -17.73
C LYS A 129 28.58 -3.69 -16.52
N LYS A 130 28.10 -2.44 -16.38
CA LYS A 130 27.07 -2.01 -15.41
C LYS A 130 25.73 -2.72 -15.66
N LYS A 131 25.64 -4.03 -15.43
CA LYS A 131 24.33 -4.68 -15.32
C LYS A 131 23.76 -4.29 -13.96
N ARG A 132 22.58 -3.68 -13.96
CA ARG A 132 21.82 -3.53 -12.71
C ARG A 132 21.66 -4.93 -12.13
N PRO A 133 21.89 -5.13 -10.83
CA PRO A 133 21.69 -6.44 -10.25
C PRO A 133 20.24 -6.86 -10.51
N ARG A 134 20.06 -7.98 -11.20
CA ARG A 134 18.84 -8.75 -11.32
C ARG A 134 18.36 -9.08 -9.92
N LYS A 135 17.16 -8.61 -9.65
CA LYS A 135 16.50 -8.81 -8.37
C LYS A 135 15.36 -9.79 -8.56
N GLN A 136 15.27 -10.76 -7.67
CA GLN A 136 14.15 -11.68 -7.60
C GLN A 136 12.97 -10.97 -6.93
N PRO A 137 11.83 -10.76 -7.60
CA PRO A 137 10.62 -10.30 -6.94
C PRO A 137 9.99 -11.41 -6.11
N TYR A 138 9.53 -11.06 -4.92
CA TYR A 138 8.67 -11.88 -4.06
C TYR A 138 7.32 -11.19 -3.92
N PHE A 139 6.25 -11.99 -3.91
CA PHE A 139 4.92 -11.53 -3.54
C PHE A 139 4.65 -11.89 -2.08
N VAL A 140 4.25 -10.89 -1.29
CA VAL A 140 3.98 -11.00 0.14
C VAL A 140 2.50 -10.74 0.39
N LEU A 141 1.87 -11.61 1.17
CA LEU A 141 0.43 -11.61 1.43
C LEU A 141 0.11 -12.30 2.77
N PRO A 142 -1.11 -12.12 3.31
CA PRO A 142 -1.60 -12.90 4.43
C PRO A 142 -1.62 -14.39 4.09
N ALA A 143 -1.08 -15.23 4.97
CA ALA A 143 -0.96 -16.67 4.74
C ALA A 143 -2.31 -17.39 4.62
N ASP A 144 -3.36 -16.82 5.19
CA ASP A 144 -4.74 -17.31 5.13
C ASP A 144 -5.50 -16.87 3.86
N GLY A 145 -4.86 -16.07 2.98
CA GLY A 145 -5.48 -15.54 1.76
C GLY A 145 -6.48 -14.41 1.99
N SER A 146 -6.56 -13.87 3.20
CA SER A 146 -7.35 -12.68 3.51
C SER A 146 -6.84 -11.44 2.76
N VAL A 147 -7.60 -10.35 2.82
CA VAL A 147 -7.18 -9.09 2.19
C VAL A 147 -5.96 -8.53 2.92
N PHE A 148 -4.96 -8.07 2.17
CA PHE A 148 -3.85 -7.32 2.74
C PHE A 148 -4.30 -5.86 2.96
N ALA A 149 -4.82 -5.58 4.15
CA ALA A 149 -5.34 -4.28 4.55
C ALA A 149 -4.22 -3.32 4.98
N MET A 150 -3.67 -2.54 4.06
CA MET A 150 -2.58 -1.60 4.37
C MET A 150 -3.11 -0.36 5.07
N ALA A 151 -2.54 0.01 6.22
CA ALA A 151 -2.77 1.32 6.82
C ALA A 151 -2.33 2.43 5.86
N GLY A 152 -3.19 3.41 5.64
CA GLY A 152 -2.94 4.50 4.72
C GLY A 152 -3.41 5.85 5.26
N LEU A 153 -2.92 6.89 4.60
CA LEU A 153 -3.38 8.27 4.77
C LEU A 153 -3.94 8.78 3.46
N TYR A 154 -4.85 9.74 3.53
CA TYR A 154 -5.30 10.47 2.35
C TYR A 154 -5.32 11.99 2.56
N GLU A 155 -5.28 12.73 1.47
CA GLU A 155 -5.24 14.19 1.48
C GLU A 155 -6.05 14.78 0.33
N PHE A 156 -6.72 15.89 0.62
CA PHE A 156 -7.37 16.71 -0.40
C PHE A 156 -6.43 17.82 -0.81
N TRP A 157 -6.20 17.92 -2.11
CA TRP A 157 -5.45 19.01 -2.70
C TRP A 157 -6.31 19.73 -3.74
N ARG A 158 -6.31 21.07 -3.68
CA ARG A 158 -7.06 21.93 -4.60
C ARG A 158 -6.08 22.60 -5.56
N ASP A 159 -6.27 22.38 -6.85
CA ASP A 159 -5.54 23.10 -7.89
C ASP A 159 -6.07 24.53 -8.04
N ARG A 160 -5.47 25.47 -7.32
CA ARG A 160 -5.90 26.88 -7.34
C ARG A 160 -5.74 27.60 -8.69
N THR A 161 -5.18 26.95 -9.70
CA THR A 161 -5.13 27.48 -11.07
C THR A 161 -6.43 27.25 -11.85
N LEU A 162 -7.28 26.32 -11.39
CA LEU A 162 -8.56 26.00 -12.01
C LEU A 162 -9.73 26.71 -11.30
N PRO A 163 -10.84 27.01 -11.97
CA PRO A 163 -12.08 27.50 -11.34
C PRO A 163 -12.65 26.54 -10.28
N ASP A 164 -13.46 27.03 -9.35
CA ASP A 164 -13.98 26.26 -8.21
C ASP A 164 -14.94 25.14 -8.59
N ASP A 165 -15.65 25.29 -9.70
CA ASP A 165 -16.58 24.31 -10.27
C ASP A 165 -15.90 23.37 -11.27
N HIS A 166 -14.60 23.53 -11.54
CA HIS A 166 -13.90 22.68 -12.49
C HIS A 166 -13.86 21.22 -11.99
N PRO A 167 -14.20 20.21 -12.80
CA PRO A 167 -14.30 18.82 -12.34
C PRO A 167 -12.97 18.24 -11.83
N GLN A 168 -11.83 18.77 -12.30
CA GLN A 168 -10.48 18.37 -11.87
C GLN A 168 -9.85 19.32 -10.83
N ALA A 169 -10.64 20.26 -10.31
CA ALA A 169 -10.23 21.22 -9.29
C ALA A 169 -9.65 20.55 -8.03
N TRP A 170 -10.16 19.37 -7.69
CA TRP A 170 -9.87 18.66 -6.46
C TRP A 170 -9.25 17.31 -6.76
N TRP A 171 -8.15 17.04 -6.07
CA TRP A 171 -7.46 15.77 -6.09
C TRP A 171 -7.62 15.12 -4.72
N VAL A 172 -7.80 13.81 -4.72
CA VAL A 172 -7.74 13.01 -3.51
C VAL A 172 -6.63 11.99 -3.68
N THR A 173 -5.62 12.10 -2.83
CA THR A 173 -4.36 11.35 -2.97
C THR A 173 -4.05 10.59 -1.70
N CYS A 174 -3.28 9.50 -1.79
CA CYS A 174 -2.99 8.65 -0.64
C CYS A 174 -1.52 8.25 -0.50
N SER A 175 -1.16 7.80 0.70
CA SER A 175 0.15 7.24 1.05
C SER A 175 -0.04 5.97 1.87
N VAL A 176 0.80 4.97 1.65
CA VAL A 176 0.84 3.75 2.47
C VAL A 176 1.72 4.01 3.69
N ILE A 177 1.28 3.60 4.89
CA ILE A 177 2.13 3.61 6.07
C ILE A 177 3.02 2.36 6.04
N THR A 178 4.30 2.56 6.33
CA THR A 178 5.32 1.50 6.37
C THR A 178 5.96 1.44 7.74
N THR A 179 6.32 0.23 8.16
CA THR A 179 6.99 -0.07 9.42
C THR A 179 8.25 -0.91 9.15
N GLU A 180 9.02 -1.21 10.19
CA GLU A 180 10.12 -2.18 10.13
C GLU A 180 9.59 -3.55 9.69
N ALA A 181 10.33 -4.24 8.84
CA ALA A 181 9.92 -5.56 8.40
C ALA A 181 10.09 -6.58 9.54
N GLU A 182 9.14 -7.51 9.61
CA GLU A 182 9.16 -8.59 10.59
C GLU A 182 10.41 -9.47 10.43
N THR A 183 11.09 -9.72 11.54
CA THR A 183 12.27 -10.61 11.61
C THR A 183 11.91 -12.04 12.01
N SER A 184 10.68 -12.27 12.45
CA SER A 184 10.20 -13.61 12.80
C SER A 184 9.91 -14.42 11.53
N PRO A 185 9.91 -15.77 11.63
CA PRO A 185 9.66 -16.61 10.47
C PRO A 185 8.30 -16.38 9.83
N LEU A 186 8.25 -16.45 8.50
CA LEU A 186 7.03 -16.50 7.71
C LEU A 186 6.15 -17.68 8.15
N ALA A 187 4.84 -17.48 8.10
CA ALA A 187 3.86 -18.54 8.38
C ALA A 187 4.03 -19.74 7.44
N LEU A 188 4.34 -19.44 6.18
CA LEU A 188 4.68 -20.40 5.14
C LEU A 188 5.95 -19.89 4.45
N ALA A 189 7.08 -20.48 4.79
CA ALA A 189 8.35 -20.22 4.13
C ALA A 189 8.45 -21.06 2.85
N PRO A 190 9.03 -20.52 1.77
CA PRO A 190 9.38 -21.31 0.60
C PRO A 190 10.47 -22.34 0.94
N ALA A 191 10.62 -23.36 0.09
CA ALA A 191 11.67 -24.37 0.25
C ALA A 191 13.08 -23.78 0.10
N GLU A 192 13.23 -22.79 -0.79
CA GLU A 192 14.43 -22.00 -1.02
C GLU A 192 14.08 -20.51 -0.95
N GLY A 193 14.96 -19.69 -0.38
CA GLY A 193 14.76 -18.24 -0.28
C GLY A 193 14.52 -17.72 1.14
N PRO A 194 13.95 -16.50 1.26
CA PRO A 194 13.84 -15.77 2.53
C PRO A 194 12.89 -16.48 3.51
N HIS A 195 13.26 -16.48 4.79
CA HIS A 195 12.45 -17.09 5.86
C HIS A 195 11.72 -16.04 6.70
N ALA A 196 12.10 -14.77 6.62
CA ALA A 196 11.42 -13.64 7.25
C ALA A 196 11.22 -12.48 6.25
N LEU A 197 10.35 -11.52 6.56
CA LEU A 197 10.17 -10.35 5.70
C LEU A 197 11.40 -9.44 5.69
N ALA A 198 12.12 -9.37 6.80
CA ALA A 198 13.37 -8.61 6.90
C ALA A 198 14.47 -9.14 5.96
N ASP A 199 14.44 -10.43 5.60
CA ASP A 199 15.34 -11.04 4.62
C ASP A 199 15.07 -10.52 3.21
N ILE A 200 13.82 -10.12 2.93
CA ILE A 200 13.41 -9.55 1.65
C ILE A 200 13.78 -8.07 1.57
N HIS A 201 13.36 -7.30 2.57
CA HIS A 201 13.61 -5.87 2.66
C HIS A 201 13.45 -5.38 4.11
N PRO A 202 14.23 -4.40 4.59
CA PRO A 202 14.15 -3.89 5.97
C PRO A 202 12.83 -3.17 6.35
N ARG A 203 11.84 -3.09 5.44
CA ARG A 203 10.61 -2.32 5.60
C ARG A 203 9.46 -3.03 4.91
N MET A 204 8.28 -2.97 5.50
CA MET A 204 7.03 -3.50 4.94
C MET A 204 5.89 -2.47 5.05
N PRO A 205 4.83 -2.57 4.25
CA PRO A 205 3.56 -1.92 4.58
C PRO A 205 3.08 -2.35 5.96
N LEU A 206 2.50 -1.42 6.71
CA LEU A 206 1.82 -1.76 7.95
C LEU A 206 0.45 -2.37 7.60
N MET A 207 0.29 -3.67 7.82
CA MET A 207 -1.02 -4.32 7.71
C MET A 207 -1.82 -4.12 9.00
N LEU A 208 -3.10 -3.78 8.86
CA LEU A 208 -4.05 -3.74 9.96
C LEU A 208 -4.87 -5.03 10.01
N THR A 209 -4.96 -5.63 11.19
CA THR A 209 -5.90 -6.73 11.46
C THR A 209 -7.34 -6.21 11.57
N PRO A 210 -8.36 -7.05 11.30
CA PRO A 210 -9.77 -6.62 11.30
C PRO A 210 -10.22 -5.91 12.57
N ASP A 211 -9.74 -6.34 13.74
CA ASP A 211 -10.03 -5.74 15.05
C ASP A 211 -9.55 -4.29 15.21
N ARG A 212 -8.68 -3.80 14.31
CA ARG A 212 -8.13 -2.44 14.35
C ARG A 212 -8.74 -1.49 13.32
N TRP A 213 -9.54 -1.98 12.37
CA TRP A 213 -10.04 -1.16 11.27
C TRP A 213 -10.92 -0.02 11.75
N ASP A 214 -11.88 -0.28 12.64
CA ASP A 214 -12.80 0.75 13.14
C ASP A 214 -12.06 1.87 13.88
N ALA A 215 -11.16 1.49 14.80
CA ALA A 215 -10.36 2.45 15.56
C ALA A 215 -9.43 3.27 14.64
N TRP A 216 -8.90 2.66 13.59
CA TRP A 216 -8.06 3.35 12.60
C TRP A 216 -8.87 4.29 11.71
N LEU A 217 -10.08 3.90 11.29
CA LEU A 217 -10.88 4.66 10.34
C LEU A 217 -11.71 5.77 11.00
N ASP A 218 -12.04 5.66 12.29
CA ASP A 218 -12.87 6.64 12.99
C ASP A 218 -12.28 8.06 12.95
N PRO A 219 -12.90 9.02 12.23
CA PRO A 219 -12.39 10.38 12.12
C PRO A 219 -12.50 11.21 13.42
N ALA A 220 -13.25 10.75 14.42
CA ALA A 220 -13.36 11.39 15.73
C ALA A 220 -12.17 11.05 16.65
N ARG A 221 -11.44 9.96 16.39
CA ARG A 221 -10.17 9.64 17.06
C ARG A 221 -9.07 10.53 16.53
N THR A 222 -8.74 11.59 17.29
CA THR A 222 -7.71 12.58 16.90
C THR A 222 -6.52 12.66 17.85
N ASP A 223 -6.56 11.94 18.97
CA ASP A 223 -5.43 11.89 19.91
C ASP A 223 -4.24 11.19 19.26
N VAL A 224 -3.10 11.88 19.21
CA VAL A 224 -1.95 11.42 18.43
C VAL A 224 -1.31 10.18 19.05
N ASP A 225 -1.28 10.07 20.38
CA ASP A 225 -0.63 8.95 21.06
C ASP A 225 -1.50 7.69 20.99
N ASP A 226 -2.81 7.82 21.12
CA ASP A 226 -3.77 6.74 20.81
C ASP A 226 -3.62 6.25 19.38
N LEU A 227 -3.55 7.16 18.39
CA LEU A 227 -3.36 6.77 16.99
C LEU A 227 -2.01 6.09 16.72
N ARG A 228 -0.95 6.49 17.44
CA ARG A 228 0.36 5.84 17.32
C ARG A 228 0.34 4.41 17.85
N SER A 229 -0.45 4.12 18.88
CA SER A 229 -0.63 2.76 19.39
C SER A 229 -1.23 1.80 18.35
N LEU A 230 -2.03 2.33 17.40
CA LEU A 230 -2.59 1.55 16.30
C LEU A 230 -1.55 1.20 15.21
N LEU A 231 -0.36 1.81 15.25
CA LEU A 231 0.70 1.59 14.25
C LEU A 231 1.62 0.40 14.58
N GLU A 232 1.32 -0.34 15.64
CA GLU A 232 2.02 -1.57 15.96
C GLU A 232 1.88 -2.59 14.82
N PRO A 233 2.96 -3.25 14.38
CA PRO A 233 2.86 -4.35 13.43
C PRO A 233 1.87 -5.43 13.90
N PRO A 234 1.24 -6.16 12.97
CA PRO A 234 0.37 -7.27 13.35
C PRO A 234 1.20 -8.39 14.03
N PRO A 235 0.55 -9.35 14.73
CA PRO A 235 1.23 -10.49 15.31
C PRO A 235 2.14 -11.22 14.31
N ALA A 236 3.23 -11.76 14.82
CA ALA A 236 4.20 -12.48 14.01
C ALA A 236 3.61 -13.73 13.35
N GLY A 237 4.16 -14.12 12.20
CA GLY A 237 3.79 -15.37 11.53
C GLY A 237 2.40 -15.33 10.87
N LEU A 238 1.92 -14.16 10.46
CA LEU A 238 0.69 -14.00 9.67
C LEU A 238 0.96 -13.93 8.16
N MET A 239 2.20 -13.65 7.77
CA MET A 239 2.58 -13.42 6.38
C MET A 239 3.19 -14.66 5.76
N ARG A 240 2.93 -14.86 4.46
CA ARG A 240 3.77 -15.70 3.61
C ARG A 240 4.39 -14.87 2.51
N ALA A 241 5.48 -15.37 1.95
CA ALA A 241 6.11 -14.78 0.78
C ALA A 241 6.57 -15.88 -0.16
N TYR A 242 6.47 -15.63 -1.47
CA TYR A 242 6.93 -16.59 -2.48
C TYR A 242 7.50 -15.89 -3.71
N PRO A 243 8.46 -16.51 -4.42
CA PRO A 243 9.06 -15.92 -5.61
C PRO A 243 8.04 -15.88 -6.77
N VAL A 244 8.06 -14.78 -7.52
CA VAL A 244 7.26 -14.59 -8.75
C VAL A 244 8.15 -14.25 -9.93
N SER A 245 7.59 -14.21 -11.14
CA SER A 245 8.39 -13.91 -12.32
C SER A 245 8.92 -12.46 -12.32
N THR A 246 10.15 -12.28 -12.79
CA THR A 246 10.79 -10.97 -13.01
C THR A 246 9.99 -10.05 -13.95
N ALA A 247 9.04 -10.59 -14.72
CA ALA A 247 8.10 -9.86 -15.56
C ALA A 247 7.38 -8.71 -14.81
N VAL A 248 7.08 -8.86 -13.51
CA VAL A 248 6.42 -7.80 -12.71
C VAL A 248 7.23 -6.50 -12.64
N SER A 249 8.55 -6.58 -12.80
CA SER A 249 9.46 -5.42 -12.78
C SER A 249 9.11 -4.39 -13.86
N ASN A 250 8.53 -4.83 -14.98
CA ASN A 250 8.00 -3.95 -16.01
C ASN A 250 6.54 -3.58 -15.69
N VAL A 251 6.30 -2.31 -15.32
CA VAL A 251 4.98 -1.76 -14.95
C VAL A 251 3.91 -1.88 -16.04
N ARG A 252 4.29 -2.17 -17.28
CA ARG A 252 3.35 -2.38 -18.40
C ARG A 252 2.70 -3.76 -18.38
N ASN A 253 3.32 -4.73 -17.69
CA ASN A 253 2.76 -6.06 -17.53
C ASN A 253 1.70 -6.02 -16.42
N ASN A 254 0.52 -6.58 -16.66
CA ASN A 254 -0.60 -6.48 -15.72
C ASN A 254 -1.54 -7.70 -15.77
N GLY A 255 -1.02 -8.89 -16.06
CA GLY A 255 -1.82 -10.11 -16.07
C GLY A 255 -1.78 -10.86 -14.74
N ALA A 256 -2.78 -11.69 -14.49
CA ALA A 256 -2.90 -12.49 -13.26
C ALA A 256 -1.73 -13.48 -13.08
N GLU A 257 -1.04 -13.84 -14.17
CA GLU A 257 0.16 -14.67 -14.15
C GLU A 257 1.32 -14.06 -13.35
N LEU A 258 1.30 -12.75 -13.09
CA LEU A 258 2.30 -12.08 -12.24
C LEU A 258 2.23 -12.51 -10.76
N LEU A 259 1.09 -13.06 -10.33
CA LEU A 259 0.90 -13.60 -8.98
C LEU A 259 1.26 -15.07 -8.86
N LYS A 260 1.61 -15.73 -9.97
CA LYS A 260 1.91 -17.16 -9.98
C LYS A 260 3.18 -17.44 -9.17
N GLU A 261 3.02 -18.24 -8.13
CA GLU A 261 4.12 -18.80 -7.35
C GLU A 261 5.01 -19.68 -8.23
N LEU A 262 6.31 -19.45 -8.13
CA LEU A 262 7.34 -20.26 -8.77
C LEU A 262 7.83 -21.35 -7.80
N GLU A 263 8.32 -22.47 -8.35
CA GLU A 263 8.91 -23.56 -7.55
C GLU A 263 10.19 -23.12 -6.83
N GLY A 264 10.88 -22.10 -7.35
CA GLY A 264 12.06 -21.47 -6.79
C GLY A 264 12.32 -20.12 -7.46
N PRO A 265 13.28 -19.34 -6.96
CA PRO A 265 13.60 -18.02 -7.53
C PRO A 265 14.22 -18.14 -8.94
N GLU A 266 13.83 -17.27 -9.88
CA GLU A 266 14.44 -17.17 -11.23
C GLU A 266 15.88 -16.66 -11.14
N GLU A 267 16.18 -15.84 -10.13
CA GLU A 267 17.49 -15.27 -9.86
C GLU A 267 17.97 -15.73 -8.49
N GLY A 268 19.19 -16.28 -8.40
CA GLY A 268 19.71 -16.87 -7.16
C GLY A 268 19.66 -15.89 -5.98
N THR A 269 18.85 -16.20 -4.97
CA THR A 269 18.81 -15.46 -3.71
C THR A 269 19.89 -15.96 -2.75
N LEU A 270 20.29 -15.11 -1.81
CA LEU A 270 21.35 -15.38 -0.83
C LEU A 270 21.00 -16.44 0.24
N PHE A 271 19.80 -16.98 0.17
CA PHE A 271 19.18 -17.83 1.18
C PHE A 271 18.91 -19.19 0.56
#